data_AF-A0A958F5W2-F1
#
_entry.id   AF-A0A958F5W2-F1
#
_cell.length_a   1.000
_cell.length_b   1.000
_cell.length_c   1.000
_cell.angle_alpha   90.00
_cell.angle_beta   90.00
_cell.angle_gamma   90.00
#
_symmetry.space_group_name_H-M   'P 1'
#
loop_
_entity.id
_entity.type
_entity.pdbx_description
1 polymer ?
#
loop_
_entity_poly.entity_id
_entity_poly.type
_entity_poly.pdbx_seq_one_letter_code
_entity_poly.pdbx_strand_id
1 'polypeptide(L)'
;MITEFNYQRYLSAKKTVDDRALNRAVWERMILALTGKDLRHPLEVLEIGAGIGTMAERFLGAAPGGEIFYRAIDVSAENIREARERLTVWGEGNGYTVEPSGADLLLRRSG
;
A
#
# COMPACT_ATOMS: atom_id res chain seq x y z
N MET A 1 -16.95 -30.65 9.62
CA MET A 1 -15.80 -30.14 8.85
C MET A 1 -15.76 -28.63 9.07
N ILE A 2 -14.85 -28.15 9.91
CA ILE A 2 -14.66 -26.71 10.12
C ILE A 2 -13.82 -26.23 8.95
N THR A 3 -14.39 -25.37 8.11
CA THR A 3 -13.63 -24.73 7.02
C THR A 3 -12.59 -23.83 7.67
N GLU A 4 -11.31 -24.08 7.40
CA GLU A 4 -10.21 -23.25 7.88
C GLU A 4 -10.38 -21.81 7.34
N PHE A 5 -10.36 -20.82 8.23
CA PHE A 5 -10.59 -19.43 7.85
C PHE A 5 -9.33 -18.87 7.16
N ASN A 6 -9.42 -18.64 5.85
CA ASN A 6 -8.37 -17.96 5.10
C ASN A 6 -8.48 -16.44 5.31
N TYR A 7 -7.61 -15.89 6.15
CA TYR A 7 -7.63 -14.48 6.52
C TYR A 7 -7.31 -13.55 5.34
N GLN A 8 -6.34 -13.89 4.49
CA GLN A 8 -5.97 -13.09 3.32
C GLN A 8 -7.13 -13.00 2.31
N ARG A 9 -7.87 -14.11 2.13
CA ARG A 9 -9.08 -14.12 1.31
C ARG A 9 -10.17 -13.21 1.89
N TYR A 10 -10.33 -13.18 3.21
CA TYR A 10 -11.22 -12.24 3.88
C TYR A 10 -10.78 -10.78 3.67
N LEU A 11 -9.49 -10.47 3.84
CA LEU A 11 -8.93 -9.14 3.61
C LEU A 11 -9.15 -8.68 2.16
N SER A 12 -9.00 -9.59 1.20
CA SER A 12 -9.28 -9.33 -0.23
C SER A 12 -10.77 -9.06 -0.46
N ALA A 13 -11.65 -9.89 0.10
CA ALA A 13 -13.09 -9.75 -0.05
C ALA A 13 -13.64 -8.43 0.54
N LYS A 14 -13.07 -7.96 1.66
CA LYS A 14 -13.52 -6.71 2.29
C LYS A 14 -13.00 -5.44 1.62
N LYS A 15 -12.08 -5.54 0.64
CA LYS A 15 -11.47 -4.35 -0.01
C LYS A 15 -12.52 -3.34 -0.47
N THR A 16 -13.59 -3.79 -1.12
CA THR A 16 -14.64 -2.89 -1.64
C THR A 16 -15.47 -2.22 -0.54
N VAL A 17 -15.60 -2.86 0.63
CA VAL A 17 -16.23 -2.27 1.81
C VAL A 17 -15.32 -1.20 2.38
N ASP A 18 -14.02 -1.50 2.55
CA ASP A 18 -13.03 -0.51 3.01
C ASP A 18 -12.95 0.70 2.07
N ASP A 19 -12.97 0.48 0.75
CA ASP A 19 -12.95 1.54 -0.27
C ASP A 19 -14.12 2.53 -0.07
N ARG A 20 -15.31 2.02 0.29
CA ARG A 20 -16.49 2.84 0.57
C ARG A 20 -16.50 3.46 1.97
N ALA A 21 -15.81 2.83 2.92
CA ALA A 21 -15.74 3.28 4.31
C ALA A 21 -14.64 4.33 4.54
N LEU A 22 -13.75 4.56 3.57
CA LEU A 22 -12.69 5.55 3.65
C LEU A 22 -13.28 6.96 3.89
N ASN A 23 -12.79 7.66 4.92
CA ASN A 23 -13.20 9.03 5.16
C ASN A 23 -12.62 9.94 4.06
N ARG A 24 -13.44 10.26 3.06
CA ARG A 24 -13.06 11.06 1.89
C ARG A 24 -12.45 12.41 2.26
N ALA A 25 -13.00 13.12 3.23
CA ALA A 25 -12.51 14.45 3.61
C ALA A 25 -11.13 14.41 4.27
N VAL A 26 -10.83 13.37 5.05
CA VAL A 26 -9.50 13.16 5.63
C VAL A 26 -8.51 12.76 4.54
N TRP A 27 -8.91 11.84 3.66
CA TRP A 27 -8.09 11.37 2.54
C TRP A 27 -7.65 12.52 1.63
N GLU A 28 -8.60 13.31 1.14
CA GLU A 28 -8.33 14.42 0.22
C GLU A 28 -7.41 15.47 0.87
N ARG A 29 -7.63 15.80 2.15
CA ARG A 29 -6.76 16.72 2.90
C ARG A 29 -5.33 16.18 3.05
N MET A 30 -5.18 14.88 3.32
CA MET A 30 -3.88 14.25 3.43
C MET A 30 -3.11 14.33 2.10
N ILE A 31 -3.75 13.95 0.99
CA ILE A 31 -3.12 14.01 -0.34
C ILE A 31 -2.73 15.45 -0.70
N LEU A 32 -3.62 16.43 -0.48
CA LEU A 32 -3.34 17.84 -0.75
C LEU A 32 -2.15 18.37 0.05
N ALA A 33 -2.04 17.97 1.32
CA ALA A 33 -0.92 18.35 2.18
C ALA A 33 0.43 17.77 1.72
N LEU A 34 0.42 16.69 0.94
CA LEU A 34 1.62 16.12 0.32
C LEU A 34 1.98 16.84 -0.99
N THR A 35 1.00 17.19 -1.83
CA THR A 35 1.21 17.91 -3.09
C THR A 35 1.76 19.33 -2.89
N GLY A 36 1.39 19.99 -1.79
CA GLY A 36 1.84 21.34 -1.47
C GLY A 36 3.27 21.45 -0.93
N LYS A 37 3.99 20.32 -0.77
CA LYS A 37 5.39 20.33 -0.33
C LYS A 37 6.32 20.43 -1.53
N ASP A 38 7.29 21.33 -1.46
CA ASP A 38 8.48 21.26 -2.32
C ASP A 38 9.28 20.02 -1.90
N LEU A 39 9.02 18.90 -2.58
CA LEU A 39 9.68 17.62 -2.34
C LEU A 39 11.10 17.66 -2.92
N ARG A 40 11.97 18.47 -2.30
CA ARG A 40 13.43 18.45 -2.55
C ARG A 40 14.07 17.11 -2.18
N HIS A 41 13.32 16.25 -1.50
CA HIS A 41 13.70 14.91 -1.10
C HIS A 41 12.57 13.93 -1.44
N PRO A 42 12.89 12.65 -1.66
CA PRO A 42 11.89 11.60 -1.88
C PRO A 42 10.85 11.55 -0.76
N LEU A 43 9.61 11.22 -1.10
CA LEU A 43 8.58 10.99 -0.11
C LEU A 43 8.75 9.59 0.50
N GLU A 44 9.14 9.56 1.77
CA GLU A 44 9.27 8.32 2.54
C GLU A 44 8.00 8.06 3.37
N VAL A 45 7.40 6.88 3.20
CA VAL A 45 6.17 6.47 3.88
C VAL A 45 6.38 5.14 4.57
N LEU A 46 5.97 5.04 5.83
CA LEU A 46 5.92 3.79 6.58
C LEU A 46 4.45 3.45 6.88
N GLU A 47 4.00 2.29 6.41
CA GLU A 47 2.70 1.71 6.74
C GLU A 47 2.89 0.59 7.75
N ILE A 48 2.18 0.68 8.88
CA ILE A 48 2.16 -0.33 9.95
C ILE A 48 0.83 -1.07 9.92
N GLY A 49 0.89 -2.40 9.79
CA GLY A 49 -0.30 -3.23 9.62
C GLY A 49 -0.82 -3.22 8.18
N ALA A 50 0.10 -3.40 7.22
CA ALA A 50 -0.19 -3.28 5.79
C ALA A 50 -1.19 -4.33 5.26
N GLY A 51 -1.42 -5.43 6.01
CA GLY A 51 -2.25 -6.53 5.56
C GLY A 51 -1.78 -7.04 4.20
N ILE A 52 -2.72 -7.16 3.27
CA ILE A 52 -2.44 -7.62 1.89
C ILE A 52 -2.12 -6.47 0.91
N GLY A 53 -1.75 -5.29 1.42
CA GLY A 53 -1.24 -4.17 0.61
C GLY A 53 -2.31 -3.26 -0.03
N THR A 54 -3.59 -3.41 0.31
CA THR A 54 -4.65 -2.61 -0.34
C THR A 54 -4.55 -1.11 -0.07
N MET A 55 -4.00 -0.69 1.08
CA MET A 55 -3.79 0.73 1.38
C MET A 55 -2.59 1.31 0.62
N ALA A 56 -1.53 0.52 0.42
CA ALA A 56 -0.44 0.89 -0.48
C ALA A 56 -0.95 1.17 -1.90
N GLU A 57 -1.80 0.31 -2.47
CA GLU A 57 -2.43 0.56 -3.80
C GLU A 57 -3.17 1.91 -3.83
N ARG A 58 -4.01 2.19 -2.81
CA ARG A 58 -4.78 3.44 -2.73
C ARG A 58 -3.88 4.66 -2.62
N PHE A 59 -2.89 4.60 -1.74
CA PHE A 59 -1.98 5.71 -1.49
C PHE A 59 -1.11 5.99 -2.70
N LEU A 60 -0.43 4.98 -3.23
CA LEU A 60 0.48 5.13 -4.37
C LEU A 60 -0.27 5.52 -5.66
N GLY A 61 -1.51 5.08 -5.83
CA GLY A 61 -2.36 5.54 -6.93
C GLY A 61 -2.81 7.00 -6.83
N ALA A 62 -2.80 7.58 -5.62
CA ALA A 62 -3.18 8.98 -5.38
C ALA A 62 -2.00 9.89 -5.01
N ALA A 63 -0.82 9.33 -4.79
CA ALA A 63 0.35 10.06 -4.31
C ALA A 63 0.80 11.10 -5.36
N PRO A 64 1.25 12.29 -4.92
CA PRO A 64 1.80 13.29 -5.82
C PRO A 64 3.00 12.71 -6.59
N GLY A 65 3.35 13.29 -7.74
CA GLY A 65 4.48 12.87 -8.57
C GLY A 65 5.85 12.93 -7.86
N GLY A 66 6.89 12.43 -8.52
CA GLY A 66 8.26 12.39 -7.99
C GLY A 66 8.62 11.08 -7.29
N GLU A 67 9.81 11.06 -6.70
CA GLU A 67 10.39 9.86 -6.08
C GLU A 67 9.68 9.50 -4.76
N ILE A 68 9.28 8.24 -4.63
CA ILE A 68 8.58 7.71 -3.45
C ILE A 68 9.26 6.44 -2.97
N PHE A 69 9.46 6.34 -1.66
CA PHE A 69 9.82 5.11 -0.95
C PHE A 69 8.71 4.74 0.03
N TYR A 70 8.00 3.65 -0.25
CA TYR A 70 6.91 3.17 0.59
C TYR A 70 7.30 1.85 1.25
N ARG A 71 7.47 1.86 2.57
CA ARG A 71 7.77 0.68 3.37
C ARG A 71 6.49 0.18 4.05
N ALA A 72 6.09 -1.05 3.77
CA ALA A 72 4.91 -1.68 4.36
C ALA A 72 5.34 -2.83 5.29
N ILE A 73 4.91 -2.77 6.55
CA ILE A 73 5.19 -3.81 7.56
C ILE A 73 3.89 -4.41 8.10
N ASP A 74 3.93 -5.70 8.44
CA ASP A 74 2.82 -6.40 9.10
C ASP A 74 3.40 -7.49 10.02
N VAL A 75 2.66 -7.84 11.07
CA VAL A 75 3.08 -8.90 12.00
C VAL A 75 2.90 -10.30 11.40
N SER A 76 1.98 -10.46 10.45
CA SER A 76 1.76 -11.72 9.74
C SER A 76 2.63 -11.78 8.48
N ALA A 77 3.50 -12.79 8.43
CA ALA A 77 4.31 -13.07 7.25
C ALA A 77 3.45 -13.49 6.05
N GLU A 78 2.30 -14.12 6.29
CA GLU A 78 1.34 -14.51 5.26
C GLU A 78 0.68 -13.28 4.61
N ASN A 79 0.37 -12.25 5.39
CA ASN A 79 -0.09 -10.95 4.88
C ASN A 79 0.97 -10.32 3.98
N ILE A 80 2.22 -10.26 4.43
CA ILE A 80 3.34 -9.70 3.65
C ILE A 80 3.60 -10.50 2.37
N ARG A 81 3.50 -11.83 2.41
CA ARG A 81 3.63 -12.67 1.22
C ARG A 81 2.53 -12.38 0.20
N GLU A 82 1.27 -12.33 0.63
CA GLU A 82 0.14 -11.98 -0.24
C GLU A 82 0.28 -10.55 -0.78
N ALA A 83 0.64 -9.59 0.08
CA ALA A 83 0.87 -8.21 -0.32
C ALA A 83 1.98 -8.10 -1.39
N ARG A 84 3.07 -8.88 -1.25
CA ARG A 84 4.14 -8.94 -2.24
C ARG A 84 3.60 -9.32 -3.62
N GLU A 85 2.91 -10.46 -3.69
CA GLU A 85 2.39 -11.00 -4.95
C GLU A 85 1.43 -10.02 -5.62
N ARG A 86 0.51 -9.45 -4.84
CA ARG A 86 -0.47 -8.46 -5.32
C ARG A 86 0.19 -7.18 -5.79
N LEU A 87 1.10 -6.62 -4.98
CA LEU A 87 1.71 -5.33 -5.24
C LEU A 87 2.77 -5.39 -6.33
N THR A 88 3.45 -6.51 -6.55
CA THR A 88 4.34 -6.67 -7.72
C THR A 88 3.53 -6.50 -9.01
N VAL A 89 2.42 -7.22 -9.15
CA VAL A 89 1.55 -7.13 -10.34
C VAL A 89 0.94 -5.74 -10.48
N TRP A 90 0.39 -5.18 -9.40
CA TRP A 90 -0.20 -3.85 -9.42
C TRP A 90 0.85 -2.76 -9.70
N GLY A 91 2.02 -2.86 -9.06
CA GLY A 91 3.10 -1.89 -9.13
C GLY A 91 3.66 -1.75 -10.53
N GLU A 92 3.96 -2.87 -11.20
CA GLU A 92 4.43 -2.88 -12.59
C GLU A 92 3.47 -2.14 -13.52
N GLY A 93 2.15 -2.34 -13.36
CA GLY A 93 1.13 -1.64 -14.12
C GLY A 93 0.98 -0.15 -13.80
N ASN A 94 1.53 0.33 -12.68
CA ASN A 94 1.38 1.70 -12.19
C ASN A 94 2.73 2.45 -12.06
N GLY A 95 3.82 1.91 -12.62
CA GLY A 95 5.14 2.54 -12.61
C GLY A 95 5.90 2.42 -11.28
N TYR A 96 5.57 1.42 -10.46
CA TYR A 96 6.26 1.13 -9.21
C TYR A 96 7.04 -0.18 -9.30
N THR A 97 8.24 -0.20 -8.73
CA THR A 97 9.01 -1.42 -8.48
C THR A 97 8.78 -1.89 -7.06
N VAL A 98 8.57 -3.18 -6.86
CA VAL A 98 8.38 -3.79 -5.53
C VAL A 98 9.58 -4.66 -5.20
N GLU A 99 10.29 -4.30 -4.14
CA GLU A 99 11.46 -5.01 -3.64
C GLU A 99 11.12 -5.76 -2.34
N PRO A 100 11.49 -7.05 -2.22
CA PRO A 100 11.57 -7.74 -0.94
C PRO A 100 12.62 -7.14 -0.02
N SER A 101 12.25 -6.88 1.24
CA SER A 101 13.23 -6.60 2.28
C SER A 101 12.84 -7.31 3.58
N GLY A 102 13.30 -8.55 3.76
CA GLY A 102 13.01 -9.35 4.94
C GLY A 102 11.52 -9.55 5.19
N ALA A 103 11.04 -9.11 6.36
CA ALA A 103 9.63 -9.16 6.77
C ALA A 103 8.80 -7.96 6.28
N ASP A 104 9.35 -7.11 5.41
CA ASP A 104 8.69 -5.93 4.88
C ASP A 104 8.71 -5.86 3.35
N LEU A 105 7.98 -4.87 2.83
CA LEU A 105 7.86 -4.56 1.41
C LEU A 105 8.27 -3.13 1.15
N LEU A 106 9.15 -2.94 0.17
CA LEU A 106 9.54 -1.62 -0.30
C LEU A 106 8.98 -1.40 -1.70
N LEU A 107 8.17 -0.36 -1.89
CA LEU A 107 7.73 0.10 -3.19
C LEU A 107 8.43 1.39 -3.56
N ARG A 108 8.89 1.45 -4.80
CA ARG A 108 9.66 2.57 -5.34
C ARG A 108 9.05 3.08 -6.62
N ARG A 109 8.94 4.39 -6.76
CA ARG A 109 8.75 5.04 -8.08
C ARG A 109 9.86 6.04 -8.26
N SER A 110 10.57 5.93 -9.38
CA SER A 110 11.55 6.93 -9.79
C SER A 110 10.83 8.16 -10.36
N GLY A 111 11.39 9.34 -10.11
CA GLY A 111 10.88 10.62 -10.66
C GLY A 111 11.06 10.77 -12.16
#